data_AF-A0A182EW66-F1
#
_entry.id   AF-A0A182EW66-F1
#
_cell.length_a   1.000
_cell.length_b   1.000
_cell.length_c   1.000
_cell.angle_alpha   90.00
_cell.angle_beta   90.00
_cell.angle_gamma   90.00
#
_symmetry.space_group_name_H-M   'P 1'
#
loop_
_entity.id
_entity.type
_entity.pdbx_description
1 polymer ?
#
loop_
_entity_poly.entity_id
_entity_poly.type
_entity_poly.pdbx_seq_one_letter_code
_entity_poly.pdbx_strand_id
1 'polypeptide(L)'
;MFVLEQEEYAREGIQWTFIDFGLDLQACIELIEKPLGILSMLDEECIVPKASDLTLAQKLNDQHLGKHPNFEKPKPPKGKQGEAHFAMRHYAGTVRYNVMNWLEKNKDPLNDTVVAVMKHSTGNNLLNEVWQDYTTQEEAAAAAK
;
A
#
# COMPACT_ATOMS: atom_id res chain seq x y z
N MET A 1 -13.85 -3.29 20.81
CA MET A 1 -15.08 -2.58 21.22
C MET A 1 -16.28 -3.50 21.13
N PHE A 2 -16.51 -4.15 19.99
CA PHE A 2 -17.72 -4.95 19.73
C PHE A 2 -17.88 -6.26 20.53
N VAL A 3 -16.80 -6.98 20.85
CA VAL A 3 -16.88 -8.23 21.64
C VAL A 3 -17.41 -7.96 23.06
N LEU A 4 -16.91 -6.91 23.71
CA LEU A 4 -17.32 -6.53 25.06
C LEU A 4 -18.79 -6.06 25.13
N GLU A 5 -19.27 -5.39 24.08
CA GLU A 5 -20.67 -4.93 23.99
C GLU A 5 -21.64 -6.11 23.89
N GLN A 6 -21.27 -7.15 23.15
CA GLN A 6 -22.08 -8.36 23.03
C GLN A 6 -22.05 -9.22 24.29
N GLU A 7 -20.90 -9.28 24.96
CA GLU A 7 -20.80 -9.88 26.29
C GLU A 7 -21.69 -9.15 27.31
N GLU A 8 -21.85 -7.83 27.19
CA GLU A 8 -22.76 -7.05 28.03
C GLU A 8 -24.24 -7.36 27.71
N TYR A 9 -24.64 -7.38 26.43
CA TYR A 9 -26.01 -7.77 26.06
C TYR A 9 -26.36 -9.19 26.50
N ALA A 10 -25.42 -10.13 26.39
CA ALA A 10 -25.59 -11.50 26.87
C ALA A 10 -25.72 -11.55 28.40
N ARG A 11 -24.93 -10.75 29.13
CA ARG A 11 -25.00 -10.66 30.60
C ARG A 11 -26.34 -10.10 31.08
N GLU A 12 -26.86 -9.09 30.39
CA GLU A 12 -28.14 -8.45 30.69
C GLU A 12 -29.36 -9.26 30.18
N GLY A 13 -29.15 -10.40 29.52
CA GLY A 13 -30.24 -11.24 28.99
C GLY A 13 -31.01 -10.58 27.84
N ILE A 14 -30.40 -9.59 27.18
CA ILE A 14 -31.01 -8.87 26.05
C ILE A 14 -30.79 -9.69 24.79
N GLN A 15 -31.89 -10.07 24.14
CA GLN A 15 -31.83 -10.83 22.89
C GLN A 15 -31.26 -9.93 21.78
N TRP A 16 -30.01 -10.20 21.39
CA TRP A 16 -29.27 -9.46 20.37
C TRP A 16 -28.88 -10.37 19.21
N THR A 17 -29.07 -9.88 17.98
CA THR A 17 -28.61 -10.58 16.77
C THR A 17 -27.14 -10.25 16.54
N PHE A 18 -26.28 -11.26 16.52
CA PHE A 18 -24.85 -11.08 16.27
C PHE A 18 -24.61 -10.44 14.89
N ILE A 19 -23.97 -9.27 14.85
CA ILE A 19 -23.59 -8.58 13.60
C ILE A 19 -22.10 -8.27 13.68
N ASP A 20 -21.26 -9.01 12.98
CA ASP A 20 -19.81 -8.75 13.01
C ASP A 20 -19.44 -7.47 12.24
N PHE A 21 -19.35 -6.35 12.97
CA PHE A 21 -18.92 -5.06 12.43
C PHE A 21 -17.47 -5.06 11.92
N GLY A 22 -16.64 -6.05 12.26
CA GLY A 22 -15.30 -6.19 11.71
C GLY A 22 -15.30 -6.54 10.22
N LEU A 23 -16.34 -7.27 9.76
CA LEU A 23 -16.48 -7.68 8.37
C LEU A 23 -16.85 -6.53 7.42
N ASP A 24 -17.41 -5.43 7.95
CA ASP A 24 -17.78 -4.27 7.12
C ASP A 24 -16.55 -3.56 6.52
N LEU A 25 -15.40 -3.64 7.21
CA LEU A 25 -14.12 -3.10 6.71
C LEU A 25 -13.32 -4.14 5.93
N GLN A 26 -13.61 -5.43 6.13
CA GLN A 26 -12.85 -6.54 5.57
C GLN A 26 -12.77 -6.47 4.05
N ALA A 27 -13.86 -6.15 3.36
CA ALA A 27 -13.82 -6.01 1.89
C ALA A 27 -12.85 -4.92 1.42
N CYS A 28 -12.78 -3.78 2.12
CA CYS A 28 -11.85 -2.70 1.78
C CYS A 28 -10.40 -3.10 2.05
N ILE A 29 -10.15 -3.76 3.17
CA ILE A 29 -8.85 -4.33 3.55
C ILE A 29 -8.39 -5.32 2.49
N GLU A 30 -9.23 -6.28 2.12
CA GLU A 30 -8.90 -7.31 1.14
C GLU A 30 -8.56 -6.74 -0.23
N LEU A 31 -9.23 -5.68 -0.68
CA LEU A 31 -8.87 -4.97 -1.90
C LEU A 31 -7.42 -4.47 -1.88
N ILE A 32 -6.91 -4.05 -0.74
CA ILE A 32 -5.57 -3.47 -0.61
C ILE A 32 -4.49 -4.56 -0.57
N GLU A 33 -4.67 -5.56 0.29
CA GLU A 33 -3.57 -6.44 0.75
C GLU A 33 -3.67 -7.91 0.29
N LYS A 34 -4.81 -8.38 -0.25
CA LYS A 34 -4.86 -9.74 -0.81
C LYS A 34 -4.02 -9.85 -2.10
N PRO A 35 -3.66 -11.08 -2.51
CA PRO A 35 -3.06 -11.32 -3.82
C PRO A 35 -3.92 -10.70 -4.94
N LEU A 36 -3.26 -10.06 -5.91
CA LEU A 36 -3.92 -9.27 -6.95
C LEU A 36 -4.79 -8.11 -6.42
N GLY A 37 -4.56 -7.68 -5.18
CA GLY A 37 -5.03 -6.41 -4.63
C GLY A 37 -4.10 -5.26 -4.99
N ILE A 38 -4.38 -4.06 -4.48
CA ILE A 38 -3.68 -2.83 -4.87
C ILE A 38 -2.15 -2.93 -4.63
N LEU A 39 -1.72 -3.38 -3.45
CA LEU A 39 -0.29 -3.44 -3.10
C LEU A 39 0.43 -4.55 -3.86
N SER A 40 -0.18 -5.74 -3.95
CA SER A 40 0.38 -6.86 -4.71
C SER A 40 0.56 -6.51 -6.19
N MET A 41 -0.41 -5.81 -6.81
CA MET A 41 -0.29 -5.37 -8.20
C MET A 41 0.75 -4.27 -8.38
N LEU A 42 0.92 -3.40 -7.39
CA LEU A 42 1.99 -2.39 -7.38
C LEU A 42 3.38 -3.06 -7.36
N ASP A 43 3.58 -4.05 -6.49
CA ASP A 43 4.85 -4.78 -6.39
C ASP A 43 5.21 -5.52 -7.69
N GLU A 44 4.23 -6.22 -8.27
CA GLU A 44 4.40 -6.90 -9.55
C GLU A 44 4.73 -5.90 -10.68
N GLU A 45 4.03 -4.77 -10.74
CA GLU A 45 4.25 -3.77 -11.79
C GLU A 45 5.61 -3.06 -11.64
N CYS A 46 6.17 -2.99 -10.44
CA CYS A 46 7.50 -2.41 -10.22
C CYS A 46 8.62 -3.21 -10.91
N ILE A 47 8.49 -4.52 -11.01
CA ILE A 47 9.52 -5.39 -11.62
C ILE A 47 9.33 -5.59 -13.13
N VAL A 48 8.19 -5.18 -13.69
CA VAL A 48 7.90 -5.33 -15.13
C VAL A 48 8.72 -4.32 -15.95
N PRO A 49 9.51 -4.77 -16.95
CA PRO A 49 10.23 -3.86 -17.82
C PRO A 49 9.28 -2.94 -18.58
N LYS A 50 9.59 -1.63 -18.61
CA LYS A 50 8.79 -0.59 -19.29
C LYS A 50 7.39 -0.33 -18.71
N ALA A 51 7.10 -0.86 -17.53
CA ALA A 51 5.90 -0.44 -16.80
C ALA A 51 5.97 1.04 -16.43
N SER A 52 4.80 1.66 -16.29
CA SER A 52 4.62 3.06 -15.91
C SER A 52 3.46 3.18 -14.92
N ASP A 53 3.35 4.32 -14.24
CA ASP A 53 2.22 4.56 -13.33
C ASP A 53 0.86 4.41 -14.05
N LEU A 54 0.80 4.77 -15.33
CA LEU A 54 -0.42 4.63 -16.14
C LEU A 54 -0.74 3.17 -16.47
N THR A 55 0.26 2.32 -16.69
CA THR A 55 0.01 0.88 -16.89
C THR A 55 -0.48 0.22 -15.60
N LEU A 56 0.06 0.63 -14.44
CA LEU A 56 -0.48 0.25 -13.13
C LEU A 56 -1.95 0.66 -13.00
N ALA A 57 -2.27 1.94 -13.23
CA ALA A 57 -3.65 2.44 -13.14
C ALA A 57 -4.60 1.67 -14.04
N GLN A 58 -4.18 1.33 -15.26
CA GLN A 58 -4.99 0.58 -16.20
C GLN A 58 -5.24 -0.84 -15.69
N LYS A 59 -4.20 -1.55 -15.23
CA LYS A 59 -4.35 -2.89 -14.64
C LYS A 59 -5.28 -2.90 -13.42
N LEU A 60 -5.15 -1.91 -12.52
CA LEU A 60 -6.04 -1.78 -11.36
C LEU A 60 -7.51 -1.60 -11.77
N ASN A 61 -7.76 -0.76 -12.78
CA ASN A 61 -9.10 -0.58 -13.31
C ASN A 61 -9.63 -1.86 -13.96
N ASP A 62 -8.83 -2.53 -14.79
CA ASP A 62 -9.24 -3.77 -15.46
C ASP A 62 -9.52 -4.91 -14.45
N GLN A 63 -8.77 -4.96 -13.35
CA GLN A 63 -8.89 -5.99 -12.33
C GLN A 63 -10.07 -5.75 -11.38
N HIS A 64 -10.36 -4.51 -10.99
CA HIS A 64 -11.28 -4.23 -9.88
C HIS A 64 -12.53 -3.43 -10.26
N LEU A 65 -12.51 -2.63 -11.33
CA LEU A 65 -13.64 -1.75 -11.67
C LEU A 65 -14.87 -2.57 -12.04
N GLY A 66 -15.98 -2.32 -11.33
CA GLY A 66 -17.24 -3.07 -11.51
C GLY A 66 -17.21 -4.51 -10.96
N LYS A 67 -16.07 -4.97 -10.43
CA LYS A 67 -15.90 -6.30 -9.83
C LYS A 67 -15.79 -6.25 -8.30
N HIS A 68 -15.18 -5.19 -7.77
CA HIS A 68 -14.99 -5.00 -6.33
C HIS A 68 -15.87 -3.85 -5.78
N PRO A 69 -16.67 -4.05 -4.72
CA PRO A 69 -17.63 -3.05 -4.23
C PRO A 69 -16.98 -1.79 -3.63
N ASN A 70 -15.71 -1.87 -3.24
CA ASN A 70 -14.95 -0.74 -2.71
C ASN A 70 -14.08 -0.03 -3.76
N PHE A 71 -14.06 -0.47 -5.02
CA PHE A 71 -13.26 0.15 -6.08
C PHE A 71 -14.16 0.92 -7.06
N GLU A 72 -13.89 2.20 -7.26
CA GLU A 72 -14.73 3.10 -8.06
C GLU A 72 -13.91 3.92 -9.07
N LYS A 73 -14.58 4.34 -10.13
CA LYS A 73 -14.03 5.38 -11.02
C LYS A 73 -13.97 6.72 -10.26
N PRO A 74 -12.87 7.48 -10.33
CA PRO A 74 -12.77 8.71 -9.58
C PRO A 74 -13.76 9.74 -10.14
N LYS A 75 -14.48 10.40 -9.25
CA LYS A 75 -15.35 11.53 -9.63
C LYS A 75 -14.50 12.65 -10.27
N PRO A 76 -15.06 13.43 -11.20
CA PRO A 76 -14.37 14.59 -11.74
C PRO A 76 -13.85 15.50 -10.61
N PRO A 77 -12.63 16.02 -10.73
CA PRO A 77 -12.05 16.87 -9.69
C PRO A 77 -12.93 18.09 -9.45
N LYS A 78 -13.25 18.37 -8.18
CA LYS A 78 -13.98 19.58 -7.75
C LYS A 78 -13.05 20.53 -7.02
N GLY A 79 -13.14 21.82 -7.32
CA GLY A 79 -12.34 22.85 -6.65
C GLY A 79 -10.85 22.66 -6.89
N LYS A 80 -10.08 22.54 -5.80
CA LYS A 80 -8.61 22.35 -5.83
C LYS A 80 -8.17 20.88 -5.87
N GLN A 81 -9.09 19.95 -6.11
CA GLN A 81 -8.75 18.53 -6.20
C GLN A 81 -7.89 18.25 -7.43
N GLY A 82 -6.79 17.52 -7.26
CA GLY A 82 -5.96 17.05 -8.36
C GLY A 82 -6.60 15.93 -9.17
N GLU A 83 -5.90 15.49 -10.19
CA GLU A 83 -6.26 14.31 -10.97
C GLU A 83 -6.19 13.05 -10.11
N ALA A 84 -6.99 12.06 -10.47
CA ALA A 84 -7.04 10.77 -9.81
C ALA A 84 -7.31 9.68 -10.84
N HIS A 85 -6.76 8.50 -10.60
CA HIS A 85 -6.79 7.36 -11.51
C HIS A 85 -7.82 6.31 -11.08
N PHE A 86 -8.06 6.20 -9.77
CA PHE A 86 -9.13 5.40 -9.17
C PHE A 86 -9.62 6.05 -7.87
N ALA A 87 -10.73 5.55 -7.34
CA ALA A 87 -11.22 5.91 -6.01
C ALA A 87 -11.56 4.65 -5.21
N MET A 88 -11.47 4.75 -3.89
CA MET A 88 -11.87 3.68 -2.99
C MET A 88 -12.86 4.15 -1.95
N ARG A 89 -13.82 3.29 -1.62
CA ARG A 89 -14.74 3.47 -0.50
C ARG A 89 -14.12 2.95 0.78
N HIS A 90 -13.58 3.85 1.59
CA HIS A 90 -13.13 3.56 2.94
C HIS A 90 -14.27 3.78 3.94
N TYR A 91 -14.07 3.31 5.17
CA TYR A 91 -14.96 3.62 6.30
C TYR A 91 -15.25 5.11 6.45
N ALA A 92 -14.23 5.97 6.30
CA ALA A 92 -14.36 7.42 6.42
C ALA A 92 -14.91 8.12 5.15
N GLY A 93 -15.26 7.37 4.11
CA GLY A 93 -15.80 7.86 2.85
C GLY A 93 -14.95 7.53 1.63
N THR A 94 -15.37 8.05 0.47
CA THR A 94 -14.68 7.81 -0.81
C THR A 94 -13.43 8.68 -0.95
N VAL A 95 -12.27 8.04 -1.12
CA VAL A 95 -10.98 8.70 -1.32
C VAL A 95 -10.53 8.54 -2.77
N ARG A 96 -10.00 9.61 -3.37
CA ARG A 96 -9.49 9.63 -4.74
C ARG A 96 -7.98 9.45 -4.71
N TYR A 97 -7.46 8.46 -5.44
CA TYR A 97 -6.03 8.16 -5.48
C TYR A 97 -5.41 8.54 -6.80
N ASN A 98 -4.22 9.12 -6.72
CA ASN A 98 -3.37 9.42 -7.85
C ASN A 98 -2.14 8.50 -7.78
N VAL A 99 -1.91 7.71 -8.84
CA VAL A 99 -0.80 6.74 -8.90
C VAL A 99 0.52 7.33 -9.40
N MET A 100 0.58 8.63 -9.72
CA MET A 100 1.81 9.24 -10.20
C MET A 100 2.96 9.01 -9.20
N ASN A 101 4.09 8.57 -9.74
CA ASN A 101 5.32 8.18 -9.05
C ASN A 101 5.16 7.01 -8.07
N TRP A 102 4.10 6.21 -8.13
CA TRP A 102 3.95 5.05 -7.25
C TRP A 102 5.03 4.01 -7.52
N LEU A 103 5.34 3.74 -8.80
CA LEU A 103 6.37 2.74 -9.11
C LEU A 103 7.75 3.16 -8.60
N GLU A 104 8.10 4.44 -8.70
CA GLU A 104 9.36 4.97 -8.18
C GLU A 104 9.40 4.95 -6.65
N LYS A 105 8.32 5.41 -6.00
CA LYS A 105 8.19 5.39 -4.53
C LYS A 105 8.27 3.99 -3.94
N ASN A 106 7.74 2.99 -4.64
CA ASN A 106 7.74 1.61 -4.17
C ASN A 106 9.09 0.90 -4.41
N LYS A 107 9.82 1.29 -5.47
CA LYS A 107 11.17 0.79 -5.73
C LYS A 107 12.20 1.31 -4.74
N ASP A 108 11.93 2.47 -4.14
CA ASP A 108 12.83 3.19 -3.23
C ASP A 108 14.30 3.22 -3.74
N PRO A 109 14.55 3.72 -4.96
CA PRO A 109 15.87 3.64 -5.56
C PRO A 109 16.85 4.58 -4.83
N LEU A 110 17.80 3.99 -4.11
CA LEU A 110 18.91 4.71 -3.51
C LEU A 110 20.16 4.64 -4.39
N ASN A 111 21.05 5.62 -4.23
CA ASN A 111 22.34 5.60 -4.91
C ASN A 111 23.34 4.78 -4.08
N ASP A 112 23.57 3.54 -4.50
CA ASP A 112 24.48 2.61 -3.84
C ASP A 112 25.89 3.15 -3.61
N THR A 113 26.45 3.92 -4.56
CA THR A 113 27.79 4.50 -4.41
C THR A 113 27.83 5.50 -3.26
N VAL A 114 26.79 6.32 -3.11
CA VAL A 114 26.68 7.28 -2.01
C VAL A 114 26.52 6.52 -0.69
N VAL A 115 25.68 5.48 -0.65
CA VAL A 115 25.51 4.66 0.57
C VAL A 115 26.82 3.96 0.95
N ALA A 116 27.56 3.43 -0.01
CA ALA A 116 28.87 2.82 0.23
C ALA A 116 29.85 3.81 0.87
N VAL A 117 29.91 5.06 0.38
CA VAL A 117 30.74 6.11 0.99
C VAL A 117 30.26 6.43 2.41
N MET A 118 28.94 6.50 2.64
CA MET A 118 28.38 6.76 3.97
C MET A 118 28.74 5.66 4.97
N LYS A 119 28.68 4.38 4.57
CA LYS A 119 29.04 3.21 5.40
C LYS A 119 30.52 3.16 5.79
N HIS A 120 31.39 3.80 5.01
CA HIS A 120 32.84 3.86 5.25
C HIS A 120 33.29 5.19 5.86
N SER A 121 32.35 6.04 6.28
CA SER A 121 32.67 7.33 6.89
C SER A 121 33.38 7.14 8.23
N THR A 122 34.56 7.74 8.38
CA THR A 122 35.34 7.68 9.62
C THR A 122 35.02 8.81 10.60
N GLY A 123 34.30 9.84 10.16
CA GLY A 123 33.99 11.04 10.95
C GLY A 123 32.65 10.98 11.71
N ASN A 124 31.83 9.94 11.49
CA ASN A 124 30.52 9.82 12.13
C ASN A 124 30.10 8.35 12.28
N ASN A 125 30.22 7.81 13.50
CA ASN A 125 29.86 6.41 13.79
C ASN A 125 28.34 6.15 13.68
N LEU A 126 27.49 7.14 13.98
CA LEU A 126 26.04 6.99 13.84
C LEU A 126 25.66 6.78 12.37
N LEU A 127 26.36 7.43 11.43
CA LEU A 127 26.12 7.24 10.01
C LEU A 127 26.39 5.78 9.59
N ASN A 128 27.42 5.15 10.16
CA ASN A 128 27.71 3.75 9.87
C ASN A 128 26.65 2.81 10.50
N GLU A 129 26.12 3.16 11.68
CA GLU A 129 25.09 2.39 12.39
C GLU A 129 23.75 2.39 11.65
N VAL A 130 23.29 3.56 11.17
CA VAL A 130 21.98 3.67 10.50
C VAL A 130 21.93 2.98 9.13
N TRP A 131 23.08 2.71 8.52
CA TRP A 131 23.19 2.02 7.23
C TRP A 131 23.61 0.54 7.36
N GLN A 132 23.57 -0.04 8.57
CA GLN A 132 23.95 -1.43 8.83
C GLN A 132 23.07 -2.44 8.08
N ASP A 133 21.77 -2.18 7.98
CA ASP A 133 20.76 -3.06 7.39
C ASP A 133 20.68 -2.96 5.86
N TYR A 134 21.16 -1.84 5.29
CA TYR A 134 21.19 -1.64 3.86
C TYR A 134 22.33 -2.43 3.20
N THR A 135 21.96 -3.34 2.28
CA THR A 135 22.91 -4.10 1.46
C THR A 135 23.04 -3.43 0.10
N THR A 136 24.23 -2.90 -0.18
CA THR A 136 24.57 -2.35 -1.51
C THR A 136 24.67 -3.46 -2.56
N GLN A 137 24.50 -3.11 -3.83
CA GLN A 137 24.64 -4.00 -4.98
C GLN A 137 26.02 -4.66 -5.04
N GLU A 138 27.08 -3.94 -4.65
CA GLU A 138 28.43 -4.49 -4.59
C GLU A 138 28.55 -5.58 -3.51
N GLU A 139 28.02 -5.34 -2.31
CA GLU A 139 27.96 -6.33 -1.23
C GLU A 139 27.11 -7.56 -1.62
N ALA A 140 25.95 -7.34 -2.24
CA ALA A 140 25.09 -8.42 -2.72
C ALA A 140 25.77 -9.26 -3.82
N ALA A 141 26.45 -8.62 -4.77
CA ALA A 141 27.19 -9.30 -5.84
C ALA A 141 28.42 -10.05 -5.33
N ALA A 142 29.08 -9.56 -4.27
CA ALA A 142 30.18 -10.25 -3.61
C ALA A 142 29.69 -11.48 -2.82
N ALA A 143 28.54 -11.38 -2.14
CA ALA A 143 27.95 -12.49 -1.38
C ALA A 143 27.40 -13.62 -2.28
N ALA A 144 27.07 -13.32 -3.53
CA ALA A 144 26.59 -14.30 -4.51
C ALA A 144 27.71 -15.04 -5.27
N LYS A 145 28.98 -14.71 -5.03
CA LYS A 145 30.17 -15.39 -5.59
C LYS A 145 30.74 -16.42 -4.63
#